data_AF-A0A146KJQ2-F1
#
_entry.id   AF-A0A146KJQ2-F1
#
_cell.length_a   1.000
_cell.length_b   1.000
_cell.length_c   1.000
_cell.angle_alpha   90.00
_cell.angle_beta   90.00
_cell.angle_gamma   90.00
#
_symmetry.space_group_name_H-M   'P 1'
#
loop_
_entity.id
_entity.type
_entity.pdbx_description
1 polymer ?
#
loop_
_entity_poly.entity_id
_entity_poly.type
_entity_poly.pdbx_seq_one_letter_code
_entity_poly.pdbx_strand_id
1 'polypeptide(L)'
;QEVTKENRAQIMKDLQKVIYEIQQELQLVYNGSHTEYLDLLEKLEICRERLNKLAKIQLDFDMQHANRVHEFAIRQIENDFLLGQDDIKEAIYEKLRAKKSQTMEVIEKLKTKAINCANEEIALKNMKIPTRQSIQSRPSSQVQ
;
A
#
# COMPACT_ATOMS: atom_id res chain seq x y z
N GLN A 1 -9.88 68.12 39.84
CA GLN A 1 -10.74 68.81 38.85
C GLN A 1 -12.16 68.33 39.09
N GLU A 2 -13.02 69.20 39.65
CA GLU A 2 -14.41 68.83 39.94
C GLU A 2 -15.21 68.72 38.63
N VAL A 3 -15.78 67.54 38.39
CA VAL A 3 -16.70 67.31 37.29
C VAL A 3 -17.96 68.15 37.57
N THR A 4 -18.13 69.26 36.86
CA THR A 4 -19.31 70.13 36.92
C THR A 4 -20.58 69.33 36.57
N LYS A 5 -21.75 69.75 37.07
CA LYS A 5 -23.03 69.08 36.77
C LYS A 5 -23.28 68.92 35.27
N GLU A 6 -22.85 69.90 34.47
CA GLU A 6 -22.91 69.87 33.00
C GLU A 6 -21.97 68.81 32.40
N ASN A 7 -20.73 68.68 32.90
CA ASN A 7 -19.83 67.61 32.51
C ASN A 7 -20.40 66.22 32.86
N ARG A 8 -21.03 66.07 34.04
CA ARG A 8 -21.67 64.79 34.41
C ARG A 8 -22.83 64.44 33.48
N ALA A 9 -23.66 65.42 33.12
CA ALA A 9 -24.79 65.21 32.22
C ALA A 9 -24.32 64.82 30.80
N GLN A 10 -23.24 65.42 30.31
CA GLN A 10 -22.65 65.06 29.02
C GLN A 10 -22.08 63.65 29.03
N ILE A 11 -21.29 63.30 30.05
CA ILE A 11 -20.74 61.94 30.21
C ILE A 11 -21.85 60.88 30.26
N MET A 12 -22.96 61.17 30.95
CA MET A 12 -24.10 60.25 31.01
C MET A 12 -24.79 60.05 29.65
N LYS A 13 -24.90 61.11 28.84
CA LYS A 13 -25.40 61.01 27.46
C LYS A 13 -24.48 60.19 26.58
N ASP A 14 -23.17 60.42 26.67
CA ASP A 14 -22.17 59.68 25.89
C ASP A 14 -22.20 58.19 26.26
N LEU A 15 -22.33 57.86 27.55
CA LEU A 15 -22.51 56.49 28.05
C LEU A 15 -23.79 55.82 27.51
N GLN A 16 -24.92 56.52 27.52
CA GLN A 16 -26.17 55.98 27.00
C GLN A 16 -26.09 55.68 25.50
N LYS A 17 -25.36 56.51 24.75
CA LYS A 17 -25.11 56.29 23.32
C LYS A 17 -24.30 55.02 23.07
N VAL A 18 -23.20 54.83 23.82
CA VAL A 18 -22.36 53.62 23.71
C VAL A 18 -23.15 52.36 24.08
N ILE A 19 -23.97 52.41 25.15
CA ILE A 19 -24.82 51.27 25.53
C ILE A 19 -25.81 50.92 24.41
N TYR A 20 -26.40 51.92 23.76
CA TYR A 20 -27.33 51.71 22.65
C TYR A 20 -26.62 51.09 21.42
N GLU A 21 -25.41 51.56 21.08
CA GLU A 21 -24.59 51.00 20.01
C GLU A 21 -24.27 49.52 20.28
N ILE A 22 -23.84 49.18 21.50
CA ILE A 22 -23.60 47.78 21.91
C ILE A 22 -24.87 46.93 21.79
N GLN A 23 -26.03 47.46 22.17
CA GLN A 23 -27.31 46.74 22.05
C GLN A 23 -27.68 46.47 20.59
N GLN A 24 -27.40 47.42 19.68
CA GLN A 24 -27.62 47.20 18.26
C GLN A 24 -26.67 46.16 17.68
N GLU A 25 -25.37 46.24 18.00
CA GLU A 25 -24.39 45.24 17.58
C GLU A 25 -24.75 43.84 18.07
N LEU A 26 -25.19 43.71 19.33
CA LEU A 26 -25.68 42.44 19.87
C LEU A 26 -26.86 41.88 19.08
N GLN A 27 -27.83 42.71 18.69
CA GLN A 27 -28.94 42.27 17.84
C GLN A 27 -28.47 41.85 16.45
N LEU A 28 -27.51 42.56 15.87
CA LEU A 28 -26.93 42.18 14.57
C LEU A 28 -26.21 40.83 14.66
N VAL A 29 -25.45 40.58 15.72
CA VAL A 29 -24.79 39.27 15.94
C VAL A 29 -25.84 38.19 16.14
N TYR A 30 -26.85 38.42 16.99
CA TYR A 30 -27.92 37.46 17.26
C TYR A 30 -28.71 37.09 16.00
N ASN A 31 -28.96 38.07 15.12
CA ASN A 31 -29.64 37.86 13.85
C ASN A 31 -28.72 37.34 12.74
N GLY A 32 -27.42 37.19 13.01
CA GLY A 32 -26.43 36.71 12.05
C GLY A 32 -26.08 37.70 10.93
N SER A 33 -26.37 38.99 11.11
CA SER A 33 -26.09 40.05 10.12
C SER A 33 -24.89 40.93 10.48
N HIS A 34 -24.24 40.69 11.62
CA HIS A 34 -23.02 41.40 12.00
C HIS A 34 -21.88 41.08 11.03
N THR A 35 -21.17 42.10 10.56
CA THR A 35 -20.12 41.98 9.54
C THR A 35 -19.00 41.03 9.96
N GLU A 36 -18.45 41.20 11.17
CA GLU A 36 -17.38 40.31 11.66
C GLU A 36 -17.84 38.85 11.80
N TYR A 37 -19.11 38.62 12.13
CA TYR A 37 -19.66 37.27 12.22
C TYR A 37 -19.74 36.61 10.84
N LEU A 38 -20.18 37.37 9.83
CA LEU A 38 -20.22 36.90 8.44
C LEU A 38 -18.82 36.60 7.90
N ASP A 39 -17.84 37.46 8.17
CA ASP A 39 -16.44 37.24 7.78
C ASP A 39 -15.86 35.96 8.42
N LEU A 40 -16.18 35.71 9.70
CA LEU A 40 -15.77 34.50 10.40
C LEU A 40 -16.47 33.25 9.84
N LEU A 41 -17.74 33.34 9.49
CA LEU A 41 -18.47 32.25 8.83
C LEU A 41 -17.88 31.91 7.47
N GLU A 42 -17.52 32.92 6.66
CA GLU A 42 -16.88 32.69 5.37
C GLU A 42 -15.54 31.97 5.54
N LYS A 43 -14.70 32.41 6.49
CA LYS A 43 -13.44 31.72 6.80
C LYS A 43 -13.66 30.29 7.27
N LEU A 44 -14.70 30.05 8.08
CA LEU A 44 -15.06 28.71 8.54
C LEU A 44 -15.48 27.83 7.35
N GLU A 45 -16.25 28.37 6.42
CA GLU A 45 -16.69 27.67 5.21
C GLU A 45 -15.50 27.30 4.31
N ILE A 46 -14.59 28.25 4.06
CA ILE A 46 -13.35 28.01 3.31
C ILE A 46 -12.52 26.90 3.98
N CYS A 47 -12.39 26.93 5.31
CA CYS A 47 -11.71 25.88 6.06
C CYS A 47 -12.40 24.52 5.90
N ARG A 48 -13.73 24.47 5.99
CA ARG A 48 -14.53 23.25 5.81
C ARG A 48 -14.31 22.64 4.43
N GLU A 49 -14.40 23.46 3.37
CA GLU A 49 -14.14 23.01 2.01
C GLU A 49 -12.73 22.46 1.83
N ARG A 50 -11.73 23.16 2.39
CA ARG A 50 -10.33 22.73 2.33
C ARG A 50 -10.14 21.37 2.99
N LEU A 51 -10.70 21.17 4.19
CA LEU A 51 -10.61 19.90 4.91
C LEU A 51 -11.31 18.77 4.15
N ASN A 52 -12.47 19.02 3.55
CA ASN A 52 -13.15 18.04 2.70
C ASN A 52 -12.32 17.65 1.47
N LYS A 53 -11.67 18.63 0.82
CA LYS A 53 -10.76 18.37 -0.31
C LYS A 53 -9.56 17.51 0.12
N LEU A 54 -8.96 17.81 1.28
CA LEU A 54 -7.86 17.02 1.82
C LEU A 54 -8.28 15.58 2.16
N ALA A 55 -9.46 15.41 2.77
CA ALA A 55 -10.00 14.08 3.08
C ALA A 55 -10.21 13.24 1.80
N LYS A 56 -10.69 13.85 0.72
CA LYS A 56 -10.83 13.19 -0.58
C LYS A 56 -9.48 12.77 -1.17
N ILE A 57 -8.49 13.66 -1.13
CA ILE A 57 -7.13 13.37 -1.61
C ILE A 57 -6.54 12.19 -0.83
N GLN A 58 -6.72 12.17 0.49
CA GLN A 58 -6.24 11.06 1.33
C GLN A 58 -6.89 9.74 0.93
N LEU A 59 -8.21 9.74 0.72
CA LEU A 59 -8.93 8.56 0.25
C LEU A 59 -8.38 8.04 -1.09
N ASP A 60 -8.15 8.94 -2.06
CA ASP A 60 -7.59 8.58 -3.36
C ASP A 60 -6.18 7.97 -3.22
N PHE A 61 -5.33 8.51 -2.33
CA PHE A 61 -4.02 7.95 -2.04
C PHE A 61 -4.09 6.55 -1.42
N ASP A 62 -4.98 6.35 -0.45
CA ASP A 62 -5.15 5.07 0.23
C ASP A 62 -5.64 4.00 -0.75
N MET A 63 -6.57 4.35 -1.65
CA MET A 63 -7.02 3.47 -2.74
C MET A 63 -5.88 3.11 -3.69
N GLN A 64 -5.07 4.09 -4.10
CA GLN A 64 -3.91 3.83 -4.97
C GLN A 64 -2.85 2.96 -4.27
N HIS A 65 -2.65 3.14 -2.97
CA HIS A 65 -1.74 2.31 -2.19
C HIS A 65 -2.25 0.86 -2.12
N ALA A 66 -3.53 0.67 -1.78
CA ALA A 66 -4.15 -0.65 -1.73
C ALA A 66 -4.05 -1.39 -3.08
N ASN A 67 -4.31 -0.69 -4.19
CA ASN A 67 -4.18 -1.26 -5.54
C ASN A 67 -2.75 -1.72 -5.84
N ARG A 68 -1.74 -0.90 -5.51
CA ARG A 68 -0.33 -1.26 -5.72
C ARG A 68 0.09 -2.47 -4.90
N VAL A 69 -0.35 -2.54 -3.64
CA VAL A 69 -0.08 -3.70 -2.76
C VAL A 69 -0.74 -4.96 -3.32
N HIS A 70 -1.98 -4.85 -3.81
CA HIS A 70 -2.68 -5.97 -4.43
C HIS A 70 -1.99 -6.49 -5.69
N GLU A 71 -1.60 -5.59 -6.61
CA GLU A 71 -0.85 -5.95 -7.82
C GLU A 71 0.49 -6.61 -7.49
N PHE A 72 1.20 -6.08 -6.50
CA PHE A 72 2.45 -6.68 -6.03
C PHE A 72 2.23 -8.10 -5.51
N ALA A 73 1.21 -8.31 -4.67
CA ALA A 73 0.87 -9.63 -4.13
C ALA A 73 0.52 -10.63 -5.24
N ILE A 74 -0.25 -10.23 -6.25
CA ILE A 74 -0.57 -11.08 -7.41
C ILE A 74 0.71 -11.52 -8.13
N ARG A 75 1.60 -10.57 -8.45
CA ARG A 75 2.87 -10.88 -9.13
C ARG A 75 3.76 -11.81 -8.30
N GLN A 76 3.75 -11.64 -6.97
CA GLN A 76 4.49 -12.52 -6.08
C GLN A 76 3.92 -13.94 -6.10
N ILE A 77 2.60 -14.10 -6.03
CA ILE A 77 1.92 -15.40 -6.11
C ILE A 77 2.24 -16.10 -7.44
N GLU A 78 2.18 -15.37 -8.56
CA GLU A 78 2.52 -15.90 -9.87
C GLU A 78 3.98 -16.38 -9.94
N ASN A 79 4.90 -15.61 -9.38
CA ASN A 79 6.31 -15.97 -9.33
C ASN A 79 6.53 -17.22 -8.46
N ASP A 80 5.93 -17.25 -7.26
CA ASP A 80 6.01 -18.39 -6.35
C ASP A 80 5.42 -19.66 -7.00
N PHE A 81 4.33 -19.53 -7.76
CA PHE A 81 3.75 -20.64 -8.52
C PHE A 81 4.71 -21.17 -9.59
N LEU A 82 5.32 -20.28 -10.39
CA LEU A 82 6.30 -20.67 -11.42
C LEU A 82 7.53 -21.36 -10.82
N LEU A 83 8.03 -20.83 -9.71
CA LEU A 83 9.15 -21.44 -8.97
C LEU A 83 8.77 -22.80 -8.43
N GLY A 84 7.56 -22.93 -7.85
CA GLY A 84 7.03 -24.19 -7.39
C GLY A 84 6.92 -25.23 -8.52
N GLN A 85 6.55 -24.83 -9.74
CA GLN A 85 6.58 -25.72 -10.90
C GLN A 85 7.99 -26.21 -11.21
N ASP A 86 8.99 -25.33 -11.17
CA ASP A 86 10.36 -25.71 -11.45
C ASP A 86 10.95 -26.61 -10.35
N ASP A 87 10.59 -26.38 -9.09
CA ASP A 87 10.96 -27.26 -7.97
C ASP A 87 10.33 -28.65 -8.12
N ILE A 88 9.07 -28.73 -8.54
CA ILE A 88 8.40 -30.00 -8.86
C ILE A 88 9.11 -30.72 -10.00
N LYS A 89 9.45 -30.02 -11.10
CA LYS A 89 10.18 -30.62 -12.22
C LYS A 89 11.53 -31.17 -11.76
N GLU A 90 12.28 -30.41 -10.97
CA GLU A 90 13.60 -30.85 -10.49
C GLU A 90 13.48 -32.06 -9.57
N ALA A 91 12.49 -32.11 -8.67
CA ALA A 91 12.22 -33.27 -7.83
C ALA A 91 11.87 -34.53 -8.68
N ILE A 92 11.14 -34.35 -9.78
CA ILE A 92 10.85 -35.45 -10.72
C ILE A 92 12.12 -35.87 -11.47
N TYR A 93 12.92 -34.92 -11.96
CA TYR A 93 14.18 -35.22 -12.63
C TYR A 93 15.16 -35.96 -11.72
N GLU A 94 15.25 -35.57 -10.45
CA GLU A 94 16.07 -36.27 -9.46
C GLU A 94 15.63 -37.73 -9.29
N LYS A 95 14.33 -37.98 -9.14
CA LYS A 95 13.79 -39.35 -9.08
C LYS A 95 14.09 -40.15 -10.34
N LEU A 96 13.99 -39.54 -11.51
CA LEU A 96 14.32 -40.19 -12.79
C LEU A 96 15.82 -40.49 -12.91
N ARG A 97 16.71 -39.60 -12.46
CA ARG A 97 18.16 -39.82 -12.42
C ARG A 97 18.51 -40.96 -11.47
N ALA A 98 17.91 -41.01 -10.29
CA ALA A 98 18.08 -42.12 -9.35
C ALA A 98 17.61 -43.45 -9.95
N LYS A 99 16.42 -43.48 -10.58
CA LYS A 99 15.89 -44.67 -11.26
C LYS A 99 16.76 -45.12 -12.43
N LYS A 100 17.32 -44.17 -13.19
CA LYS A 100 18.29 -44.45 -14.26
C LYS A 100 19.54 -45.13 -13.69
N SER A 101 20.10 -44.60 -12.60
CA SER A 101 21.26 -45.20 -11.91
C SER A 101 20.98 -46.63 -11.44
N GLN A 102 19.86 -46.83 -10.74
CA GLN A 102 19.44 -48.15 -10.25
C GLN A 102 19.26 -49.16 -11.41
N THR A 103 18.67 -48.72 -12.53
CA THR A 103 18.52 -49.60 -13.70
C THR A 103 19.87 -49.98 -14.30
N MET A 104 20.82 -49.05 -14.37
CA MET A 104 22.19 -49.35 -14.81
C MET A 104 22.87 -50.38 -13.90
N GLU A 105 22.72 -50.27 -12.58
CA GLU A 105 23.23 -51.26 -11.63
C GLU A 105 22.63 -52.66 -11.85
N VAL A 106 21.32 -52.73 -12.17
CA VAL A 106 20.66 -54.00 -12.50
C VAL A 106 21.22 -54.59 -13.79
N ILE A 107 21.42 -53.78 -14.83
CA ILE A 107 22.04 -54.22 -16.10
C ILE A 107 23.44 -54.80 -15.85
N GLU A 108 24.27 -54.12 -15.05
CA GLU A 108 25.60 -54.63 -14.70
C GLU A 108 25.52 -56.00 -13.97
N LYS A 109 24.56 -56.19 -13.06
CA LYS A 109 24.32 -57.49 -12.41
C LYS A 109 23.80 -58.58 -13.36
N LEU A 110 23.11 -58.23 -14.45
CA LEU A 110 22.65 -59.19 -15.45
C LEU A 110 23.79 -59.61 -16.39
N LYS A 111 24.68 -58.67 -16.73
CA LYS A 111 25.89 -58.96 -17.51
C LYS A 111 26.82 -59.95 -16.80
N THR A 112 26.98 -59.85 -15.48
CA THR A 112 27.78 -60.84 -14.72
C THR A 112 27.19 -62.25 -14.76
N LYS A 113 25.90 -62.39 -15.11
CA LYS A 113 25.22 -63.65 -15.36
C LYS A 113 25.17 -64.03 -16.84
N ALA A 114 25.98 -63.38 -17.69
CA ALA A 114 26.06 -63.59 -19.14
C ALA A 114 24.75 -63.31 -19.92
N ILE A 115 23.85 -62.49 -19.37
CA ILE A 115 22.66 -62.01 -20.10
C ILE A 115 23.06 -60.80 -20.95
N ASN A 116 22.71 -60.83 -22.24
CA ASN A 116 22.99 -59.71 -23.15
C ASN A 116 21.96 -58.58 -22.95
N CYS A 117 22.44 -57.40 -22.53
CA CYS A 117 21.65 -56.18 -22.32
C CYS A 117 22.25 -54.96 -23.05
N ALA A 118 23.00 -55.18 -24.15
CA ALA A 118 23.76 -54.13 -24.83
C ALA A 118 22.86 -52.99 -25.37
N ASN A 119 21.65 -53.33 -25.85
CA ASN A 119 20.73 -52.34 -26.42
C ASN A 119 20.13 -51.43 -25.34
N GLU A 120 19.72 -52.02 -24.21
CA GLU A 120 19.15 -51.32 -23.06
C GLU A 120 20.17 -50.39 -22.41
N GLU A 121 21.43 -50.84 -22.33
CA GLU A 121 22.53 -50.04 -21.80
C GLU A 121 22.82 -48.82 -22.67
N ILE A 122 22.87 -48.97 -23.99
CA ILE A 122 23.06 -47.86 -24.93
C ILE A 122 21.89 -46.88 -24.82
N ALA A 123 20.66 -47.39 -24.74
CA ALA A 123 19.46 -46.56 -24.57
C ALA A 123 19.51 -45.71 -23.30
N LEU A 124 19.92 -46.30 -22.16
CA LEU A 124 20.07 -45.58 -20.89
C LEU A 124 21.23 -44.59 -20.94
N LYS A 125 22.39 -44.95 -21.51
CA LYS A 125 23.53 -44.04 -21.65
C LYS A 125 23.19 -42.80 -22.47
N ASN A 126 22.42 -42.95 -23.54
CA ASN A 126 21.99 -41.85 -24.41
C ASN A 126 20.88 -40.98 -23.81
N MET A 127 20.13 -41.46 -22.81
CA MET A 127 19.06 -40.70 -22.18
C MET A 127 19.62 -39.54 -21.34
N LYS A 128 19.36 -38.29 -21.75
CA LYS A 128 19.75 -37.09 -21.00
C LYS A 128 18.60 -36.58 -20.14
N ILE A 129 18.80 -36.55 -18.82
CA ILE A 129 17.86 -35.94 -17.88
C ILE A 129 18.46 -34.59 -17.47
N PRO A 130 17.76 -33.46 -17.69
CA PRO A 130 18.24 -32.13 -17.31
C PRO A 130 18.58 -32.04 -15.82
N THR A 131 19.46 -31.11 -15.46
CA THR A 131 19.73 -30.73 -14.06
C THR A 131 19.54 -29.22 -13.97
N ARG A 132 18.87 -28.75 -12.92
CA ARG A 132 18.72 -27.31 -12.69
C ARG A 132 20.09 -26.64 -12.72
N GLN A 133 20.29 -25.72 -13.66
CA GLN A 133 21.43 -24.82 -13.59
C GLN A 133 21.20 -23.91 -12.38
N SER A 134 22.18 -23.87 -11.48
CA SER A 134 22.19 -22.91 -10.36
C SER A 134 21.95 -21.51 -10.93
N ILE A 135 20.76 -20.97 -10.70
CA ILE A 135 20.50 -19.57 -10.98
C ILE A 135 21.27 -18.83 -9.88
N GLN A 136 22.40 -18.23 -10.28
CA GLN A 136 23.17 -17.33 -9.44
C GLN A 136 22.21 -16.41 -8.68
N SER A 137 22.30 -16.49 -7.34
CA SER A 137 21.83 -15.54 -6.33
C SER A 137 21.01 -14.35 -6.89
N ARG A 138 19.71 -14.33 -6.59
CA ARG A 138 18.86 -13.16 -6.82
C ARG A 138 19.53 -11.92 -6.22
N PRO A 139 19.57 -10.77 -6.91
CA PRO A 139 19.69 -9.51 -6.19
C PRO A 139 18.44 -9.41 -5.30
N SER A 140 18.66 -9.31 -4.00
CA SER A 140 17.64 -8.94 -3.03
C SER A 140 16.97 -7.67 -3.52
N SER A 141 15.71 -7.78 -3.96
CA SER A 141 14.88 -6.64 -4.34
C SER A 141 14.82 -5.71 -3.14
N GLN A 142 15.60 -4.64 -3.19
CA GLN A 142 15.55 -3.57 -2.20
C GLN A 142 14.16 -2.96 -2.27
N VAL A 143 13.48 -2.99 -1.13
CA VAL A 143 12.31 -2.19 -0.85
C VAL A 143 12.76 -0.72 -0.90
N GLN A 144 12.24 0.05 -1.84
CA GLN A 144 12.23 1.52 -1.83
C GLN A 144 10.80 1.99 -1.95
#